data_AF-A0A536T8L7-F1
#
_entry.id   AF-A0A536T8L7-F1
#
_cell.length_a   1.000
_cell.length_b   1.000
_cell.length_c   1.000
_cell.angle_alpha   90.00
_cell.angle_beta   90.00
_cell.angle_gamma   90.00
#
_symmetry.space_group_name_H-M   'P 1'
#
loop_
_entity.id
_entity.type
_entity.pdbx_description
1 polymer ?
#
loop_
_entity_poly.entity_id
_entity_poly.type
_entity_poly.pdbx_seq_one_letter_code
_entity_poly.pdbx_strand_id
1 'polypeptide(L)' 'VGAIDVATDHVESAEDVAATIRGALRYVPAERIYPCTNCGMVPLSREVARRKLGALGAGAALVRRELSG' A
#
# COMPACT_ATOMS: atom_id res chain seq x y z
N VAL A 1 7.78 2.40 2.38
CA VAL A 1 7.20 3.30 1.37
C VAL A 1 5.72 3.47 1.69
N GLY A 2 5.27 4.71 1.87
CA GLY A 2 3.85 4.98 2.10
C GLY A 2 3.06 4.74 0.81
N ALA A 3 2.10 3.83 0.87
CA ALA A 3 1.26 3.42 -0.26
C ALA A 3 -0.24 3.60 0.02
N ILE A 4 -0.59 4.22 1.14
CA ILE A 4 -1.96 4.55 1.55
C ILE A 4 -1.97 6.01 1.92
N ASP A 5 -2.83 6.78 1.25
CA ASP A 5 -3.10 8.16 1.61
C ASP A 5 -4.07 8.21 2.78
N VAL A 6 -3.59 8.72 3.90
CA VAL A 6 -4.37 8.83 5.14
C VAL A 6 -5.00 10.21 5.32
N ALA A 7 -4.80 11.13 4.36
CA ALA A 7 -5.41 12.46 4.36
C ALA A 7 -6.80 12.48 3.69
N THR A 8 -7.30 11.32 3.27
CA THR A 8 -8.58 11.16 2.58
C THR A 8 -9.31 9.89 3.04
N ASP A 9 -10.64 9.93 2.99
CA ASP A 9 -11.51 8.77 3.23
C ASP A 9 -11.63 7.85 2.00
N HIS A 10 -11.13 8.28 0.83
CA HIS A 10 -11.11 7.45 -0.37
C HIS A 10 -10.28 6.19 -0.15
N VAL A 11 -10.86 5.01 -0.34
CA VAL A 11 -10.15 3.74 -0.20
C VAL A 11 -9.49 3.38 -1.53
N GLU A 12 -8.17 3.19 -1.51
CA GLU A 12 -7.37 2.78 -2.65
C GLU A 12 -7.77 1.39 -3.18
N SER A 13 -7.62 1.17 -4.49
CA SER A 13 -7.66 -0.18 -5.04
C SER A 13 -6.36 -0.93 -4.75
N ALA A 14 -6.37 -2.27 -4.92
CA ALA A 14 -5.16 -3.06 -4.79
C ALA A 14 -4.13 -2.69 -5.86
N GLU A 15 -4.60 -2.33 -7.04
CA GLU A 15 -3.80 -1.91 -8.18
C GLU A 15 -3.12 -0.55 -7.94
N ASP A 16 -3.79 0.41 -7.29
CA ASP A 16 -3.20 1.71 -6.92
C ASP A 16 -2.03 1.53 -5.95
N VAL A 17 -2.22 0.69 -4.92
CA VAL A 17 -1.18 0.31 -3.97
C VAL A 17 -0.02 -0.37 -4.69
N ALA A 18 -0.32 -1.36 -5.55
CA ALA A 18 0.69 -2.08 -6.32
C ALA A 18 1.48 -1.15 -7.25
N ALA A 19 0.81 -0.19 -7.92
CA ALA A 19 1.46 0.81 -8.76
C ALA A 19 2.45 1.66 -7.96
N THR A 20 2.09 2.06 -6.74
CA THR A 20 3.00 2.79 -5.84
C THR A 20 4.22 1.97 -5.46
N ILE A 21 4.03 0.70 -5.09
CA ILE A 21 5.13 -0.22 -4.74
C ILE A 21 6.04 -0.44 -5.96
N ARG A 22 5.50 -0.71 -7.15
CA ARG A 22 6.28 -0.84 -8.40
C ARG A 22 7.05 0.44 -8.72
N GLY A 23 6.44 1.59 -8.48
CA GLY A 23 7.10 2.89 -8.61
C GLY A 23 8.36 2.99 -7.76
N ALA A 24 8.31 2.50 -6.52
CA ALA A 24 9.44 2.48 -5.57
C ALA A 24 10.52 1.44 -5.92
N LEU A 25 10.13 0.30 -6.49
CA LEU A 25 11.06 -0.76 -6.94
C LEU A 25 12.07 -0.27 -8.00
N ARG A 26 11.77 0.83 -8.70
CA ARG A 26 12.72 1.47 -9.63
C ARG A 26 13.93 2.10 -8.94
N TYR A 27 13.83 2.37 -7.63
CA TYR A 27 14.84 3.12 -6.87
C TYR A 27 15.41 2.32 -5.69
N VAL A 28 14.65 1.35 -5.17
CA VAL A 28 15.02 0.56 -3.99
C VAL A 28 14.85 -0.93 -4.30
N PRO A 29 15.86 -1.77 -4.01
CA PRO A 29 15.74 -3.23 -4.15
C PRO A 29 14.57 -3.79 -3.35
N ALA A 30 13.92 -4.83 -3.88
CA ALA A 30 12.68 -5.40 -3.33
C ALA A 30 12.82 -5.83 -1.86
N GLU A 31 13.96 -6.41 -1.49
CA GLU A 31 14.27 -6.87 -0.14
C GLU A 31 14.38 -5.75 0.90
N ARG A 32 14.44 -4.49 0.46
CA ARG A 32 14.46 -3.30 1.32
C ARG A 32 13.15 -2.51 1.30
N ILE A 33 12.15 -2.96 0.55
CA ILE A 33 10.84 -2.29 0.49
C ILE A 33 9.89 -2.89 1.52
N TYR A 34 9.44 -2.03 2.42
CA TYR A 34 8.35 -2.30 3.34
C TYR A 34 7.16 -1.39 2.97
N PRO A 35 6.11 -1.92 2.30
CA PRO A 35 4.90 -1.17 2.05
C PRO A 35 4.23 -0.82 3.38
N CYS A 36 3.90 0.45 3.57
CA CYS A 36 3.28 0.97 4.78
C CYS A 36 2.26 2.07 4.43
N THR A 37 1.66 2.69 5.43
CA THR A 37 0.82 3.87 5.25
C THR A 37 1.67 5.15 5.20
N ASN A 38 1.16 6.24 4.60
CA ASN A 38 1.87 7.52 4.58
C ASN A 38 2.11 8.08 5.99
N CYS A 39 1.14 7.91 6.89
CA CYS A 39 1.23 8.29 8.30
C CYS A 39 0.32 7.41 9.16
N GLY A 40 0.07 7.81 10.40
CA GLY A 40 -0.91 7.18 11.28
C GLY A 40 -2.35 7.37 10.79
N MET A 41 -3.24 6.48 11.23
CA MET A 41 -4.66 6.45 10.81
C MET A 41 -5.62 6.89 11.92
N VAL A 42 -5.11 7.51 12.99
CA VAL A 42 -5.91 7.95 14.15
C VAL A 42 -7.12 8.82 13.77
N PRO A 43 -7.04 9.75 12.80
CA PRO A 43 -8.18 10.57 12.41
C PRO A 43 -9.26 9.84 11.59
N LEU A 44 -8.94 8.68 11.00
CA LEU A 44 -9.85 7.96 10.11
C LEU A 44 -10.85 7.12 10.87
N SER A 45 -12.04 6.93 10.29
CA SER A 45 -12.99 5.96 10.83
C SER A 45 -12.39 4.55 10.81
N ARG A 46 -12.79 3.71 11.78
CA ARG A 46 -12.30 2.33 11.86
C ARG A 46 -12.66 1.50 10.63
N GLU A 47 -13.77 1.80 9.98
CA GLU A 47 -14.18 1.12 8.75
C GLU A 47 -13.25 1.48 7.58
N VAL A 48 -13.05 2.78 7.35
CA VAL A 48 -12.13 3.28 6.31
C VAL A 48 -10.73 2.74 6.53
N ALA A 49 -10.23 2.80 7.77
CA ALA A 49 -8.91 2.29 8.10
C ALA A 49 -8.75 0.79 7.80
N ARG A 50 -9.74 -0.04 8.16
CA ARG A 50 -9.71 -1.48 7.83
C ARG A 50 -9.70 -1.74 6.33
N ARG A 51 -10.51 -1.02 5.57
CA ARG A 51 -10.59 -1.18 4.12
C ARG A 51 -9.27 -0.77 3.44
N LYS A 52 -8.68 0.34 3.86
CA LYS A 52 -7.35 0.79 3.39
C LYS A 52 -6.23 -0.20 3.72
N LEU A 53 -6.23 -0.78 4.93
CA LEU A 53 -5.28 -1.82 5.30
C LEU A 53 -5.49 -3.11 4.48
N GLY A 54 -6.74 -3.44 4.14
CA GLY A 54 -7.07 -4.51 3.20
C GLY A 54 -6.48 -4.27 1.81
N ALA A 55 -6.63 -3.05 1.28
CA ALA A 55 -6.03 -2.64 0.01
C ALA A 55 -4.50 -2.73 0.05
N LEU A 56 -3.86 -2.26 1.14
CA LEU A 56 -2.41 -2.37 1.34
C LEU A 56 -1.94 -3.83 1.24
N GLY A 57 -2.60 -4.74 1.95
CA GLY A 57 -2.28 -6.16 1.94
C GLY A 57 -2.48 -6.80 0.57
N ALA A 58 -3.59 -6.49 -0.11
CA ALA A 58 -3.90 -7.01 -1.43
C ALA A 58 -2.91 -6.51 -2.50
N GLY A 59 -2.59 -5.22 -2.51
CA GLY A 59 -1.62 -4.62 -3.43
C GLY A 59 -0.20 -5.17 -3.23
N ALA A 60 0.24 -5.31 -1.97
CA ALA A 60 1.52 -5.94 -1.68
C ALA A 60 1.57 -7.41 -2.12
N ALA A 61 0.46 -8.16 -1.99
CA ALA A 61 0.38 -9.54 -2.45
C ALA A 61 0.45 -9.67 -3.99
N LEU A 62 -0.10 -8.71 -4.75
CA LEU A 62 0.04 -8.66 -6.20
C LEU A 62 1.52 -8.56 -6.60
N VAL A 63 2.22 -7.54 -6.09
CA VAL A 63 3.64 -7.33 -6.41
C VAL A 63 4.50 -8.50 -5.94
N ARG A 64 4.21 -9.08 -4.76
CA ARG A 64 4.95 -10.25 -4.29
C ARG A 64 4.84 -11.44 -5.25
N ARG A 65 3.65 -11.69 -5.82
CA ARG A 65 3.48 -12.76 -6.83
C ARG A 65 4.30 -12.47 -8.09
N GLU A 66 4.35 -11.23 -8.53
CA GLU A 66 5.15 -10.82 -9.71
C GLU A 66 6.65 -11.04 -9.50
N LEU A 67 7.15 -10.83 -8.28
CA LEU A 67 8.57 -11.01 -7.93
C LEU A 67 8.96 -12.47 -7.64
N SER A 68 7.99 -13.34 -7.38
CA SER A 68 8.23 -14.76 -7.06
C SER A 68 7.98 -15.70 -8.26
N GLY A 69 7.61 -15.13 -9.40
CA GLY A 69 7.38 -15.85 -10.66
C GLY A 69 8.65 -16.03 -11.48
#